data_AF-A0A239BUF1-F1
#
_entry.id   AF-A0A239BUF1-F1
#
_cell.length_a   1.000
_cell.length_b   1.000
_cell.length_c   1.000
_cell.angle_alpha   90.00
_cell.angle_beta   90.00
_cell.angle_gamma   90.00
#
_symmetry.space_group_name_H-M   'P 1'
#
loop_
_entity.id
_entity.type
_entity.pdbx_description
1 polymer ?
#
loop_
_entity_poly.entity_id
_entity_poly.type
_entity_poly.pdbx_seq_one_letter_code
_entity_poly.pdbx_strand_id
1 'polypeptide(L)'
;MSWNFAIGQRNKVALALGVVFLIIVLANWFVSYSMQQIGTQFQSVYEDRLVPALDISAMLERYYQNRMFLEEHLLSGSEEQTKLEERIANNHQEVDSLLAKFETTYLTNQESIDLREFKKASSNLEEVQLEIISLSKNGDKAAATGLFKTKGLKAFQDLLDPLHDLSLLQEQVGHELYASAERRLNSLKVLSYLVIGLAIVLALLVGTLLQTSRKLKGTETQRFHLN
;
A
#
# COMPACT_ATOMS: atom_id res chain seq x y z
N MET A 1 17.31 7.51 -65.91
CA MET A 1 16.53 6.33 -65.45
C MET A 1 16.66 6.12 -63.93
N SER A 2 16.70 7.18 -63.10
CA SER A 2 17.01 7.12 -61.65
C SER A 2 15.86 7.54 -60.71
N TRP A 3 14.71 7.97 -61.24
CA TRP A 3 13.60 8.48 -60.42
C TRP A 3 12.78 7.40 -59.71
N ASN A 4 12.61 6.21 -60.31
CA ASN A 4 11.81 5.13 -59.70
C ASN A 4 12.48 4.50 -58.46
N PHE A 5 13.81 4.51 -58.36
CA PHE A 5 14.52 4.02 -57.17
C PHE A 5 14.38 4.98 -55.97
N ALA A 6 14.41 6.30 -56.21
CA ALA A 6 14.26 7.31 -55.16
C ALA A 6 12.83 7.32 -54.57
N ILE A 7 11.80 7.13 -55.40
CA ILE A 7 10.40 7.08 -54.97
C ILE A 7 10.12 5.79 -54.16
N GLY A 8 10.65 4.65 -54.59
CA GLY A 8 10.52 3.38 -53.86
C GLY A 8 11.22 3.38 -52.50
N GLN A 9 12.37 4.04 -52.38
CA GLN A 9 13.06 4.18 -51.08
C GLN A 9 12.32 5.12 -50.12
N ARG A 10 11.73 6.21 -50.61
CA ARG A 10 11.00 7.18 -49.79
C ARG A 10 9.77 6.57 -49.09
N ASN A 11 9.01 5.71 -49.79
CA ASN A 11 7.85 5.04 -49.21
C ASN A 11 8.26 3.96 -48.18
N LYS A 12 9.36 3.24 -48.42
CA LYS A 12 9.91 2.26 -47.46
C LYS A 12 10.39 2.94 -46.18
N VAL A 13 11.04 4.09 -46.30
CA VAL A 13 11.46 4.88 -45.14
C VAL A 13 10.26 5.47 -44.41
N ALA A 14 9.28 6.03 -45.12
CA ALA A 14 8.07 6.55 -44.50
C ALA A 14 7.29 5.47 -43.73
N LEU A 15 7.19 4.25 -44.29
CA LEU A 15 6.59 3.09 -43.62
C LEU A 15 7.39 2.72 -42.36
N ALA A 16 8.72 2.62 -42.47
CA ALA A 16 9.58 2.33 -41.32
C ALA A 16 9.40 3.37 -40.20
N LEU A 17 9.43 4.67 -40.53
CA LEU A 17 9.19 5.75 -39.58
C LEU A 17 7.79 5.65 -38.94
N GLY A 18 6.76 5.34 -39.73
CA GLY A 18 5.39 5.17 -39.25
C GLY A 18 5.26 3.99 -38.27
N VAL A 19 5.91 2.86 -38.56
CA VAL A 19 5.95 1.70 -37.65
C VAL A 19 6.66 2.05 -36.36
N VAL A 20 7.83 2.71 -36.43
CA VAL A 20 8.57 3.09 -35.22
C VAL A 20 7.78 4.10 -34.39
N PHE A 21 7.12 5.08 -35.03
CA PHE A 21 6.25 6.04 -34.35
C PHE A 21 5.08 5.34 -33.65
N LEU A 22 4.43 4.39 -34.32
CA LEU A 22 3.36 3.59 -33.74
C LEU A 22 3.84 2.81 -32.51
N ILE A 23 5.02 2.19 -32.58
CA ILE A 23 5.64 1.49 -31.45
C ILE A 23 5.86 2.44 -30.27
N ILE A 24 6.34 3.65 -30.50
CA ILE A 24 6.54 4.66 -29.44
C ILE A 24 5.21 5.04 -28.79
N VAL A 25 4.16 5.29 -29.58
CA VAL A 25 2.83 5.65 -29.05
C VAL A 25 2.27 4.52 -28.20
N LEU A 26 2.34 3.28 -28.68
CA LEU A 26 1.88 2.10 -27.93
C LEU A 26 2.69 1.88 -26.66
N ALA A 27 4.01 2.06 -26.72
CA ALA A 27 4.87 1.91 -25.55
C ALA A 27 4.61 3.02 -24.52
N ASN A 28 4.38 4.27 -24.96
CA ASN A 28 4.02 5.37 -24.06
C ASN A 28 2.67 5.14 -23.39
N TRP A 29 1.67 4.66 -24.14
CA TRP A 29 0.39 4.26 -23.60
C TRP A 29 0.52 3.14 -22.56
N PHE A 30 1.31 2.10 -22.86
CA PHE A 30 1.59 1.01 -21.92
C PHE A 30 2.29 1.50 -20.64
N VAL A 31 3.27 2.41 -20.76
CA VAL A 31 3.95 3.02 -19.60
C VAL A 31 2.96 3.81 -18.75
N SER A 32 2.10 4.62 -19.38
CA SER A 32 1.09 5.40 -18.67
C SER A 32 0.09 4.51 -17.92
N TYR A 33 -0.43 3.47 -18.59
CA TYR A 33 -1.32 2.49 -17.98
C TYR A 33 -0.67 1.76 -16.80
N SER A 34 0.59 1.33 -16.96
CA SER A 34 1.32 0.64 -15.90
C SER A 34 1.65 1.55 -14.71
N MET A 35 1.86 2.85 -14.95
CA MET A 35 2.08 3.82 -13.88
C MET A 35 0.83 3.98 -12.99
N GLN A 36 -0.37 3.93 -13.57
CA GLN A 36 -1.62 3.94 -12.80
C GLN A 36 -1.72 2.70 -11.89
N GLN A 37 -1.37 1.51 -12.40
CA GLN A 37 -1.36 0.29 -11.59
C GLN A 37 -0.38 0.39 -10.41
N ILE A 38 0.82 0.93 -10.64
CA ILE A 38 1.80 1.14 -9.56
C ILE A 38 1.26 2.12 -8.52
N GLY A 39 0.59 3.19 -8.95
CA GLY A 39 -0.11 4.12 -8.06
C GLY A 39 -1.11 3.41 -7.16
N THR A 40 -1.96 2.54 -7.72
CA THR A 40 -2.93 1.75 -6.93
C THR A 40 -2.25 0.78 -5.96
N GLN A 41 -1.12 0.18 -6.32
CA GLN A 41 -0.38 -0.70 -5.41
C GLN A 41 0.23 0.06 -4.23
N PHE A 42 0.77 1.25 -4.45
CA PHE A 42 1.24 2.11 -3.37
C PHE A 42 0.09 2.60 -2.48
N GLN A 43 -1.06 2.92 -3.08
CA GLN A 43 -2.27 3.23 -2.32
C GLN A 43 -2.65 2.06 -1.40
N SER A 44 -2.66 0.82 -1.90
CA SER A 44 -2.92 -0.35 -1.04
C SER A 44 -1.87 -0.57 0.05
N VAL A 45 -0.57 -0.34 -0.21
CA VAL A 45 0.45 -0.38 0.85
C VAL A 45 0.13 0.62 1.97
N TYR A 46 -0.41 1.79 1.61
CA TYR A 46 -0.78 2.81 2.59
C TYR A 46 -2.12 2.49 3.28
N GLU A 47 -3.21 2.40 2.51
CA GLU A 47 -4.58 2.27 3.02
C GLU A 47 -4.88 0.88 3.56
N ASP A 48 -4.38 -0.19 2.94
CA ASP A 48 -4.72 -1.57 3.30
C ASP A 48 -3.70 -2.21 4.25
N ARG A 49 -2.51 -1.61 4.46
CA ARG A 49 -1.44 -2.21 5.28
C ARG A 49 -0.89 -1.28 6.35
N LEU A 50 -0.42 -0.08 5.98
CA LEU A 50 0.16 0.85 6.95
C LEU A 50 -0.89 1.38 7.93
N VAL A 51 -2.04 1.85 7.43
CA VAL A 51 -3.11 2.38 8.29
C VAL A 51 -3.66 1.29 9.23
N PRO A 52 -3.96 0.07 8.78
CA PRO A 52 -4.38 -1.03 9.66
C PRO A 52 -3.34 -1.42 10.70
N ALA A 53 -2.04 -1.37 10.37
CA ALA A 53 -0.97 -1.61 11.35
C ALA A 53 -0.96 -0.54 12.47
N LEU A 54 -1.24 0.73 12.13
CA LEU A 54 -1.40 1.80 13.12
C LEU A 54 -2.64 1.58 13.98
N ASP A 55 -3.75 1.14 13.39
CA ASP A 55 -4.98 0.83 14.13
C ASP A 55 -4.75 -0.34 15.11
N ILE A 56 -4.04 -1.40 14.70
CA ILE A 56 -3.61 -2.52 15.59
C ILE A 56 -2.75 -2.02 16.74
N SER A 57 -1.76 -1.17 16.45
CA SER A 57 -0.89 -0.57 17.48
C SER A 57 -1.68 0.27 18.49
N ALA A 58 -2.64 1.06 18.01
CA ALA A 58 -3.53 1.85 18.86
C ALA A 58 -4.42 0.96 19.73
N MET A 59 -4.98 -0.12 19.19
CA MET A 59 -5.73 -1.11 19.98
C MET A 59 -4.86 -1.70 21.10
N LEU A 60 -3.63 -2.13 20.77
CA LEU A 60 -2.68 -2.67 21.74
C LEU A 60 -2.39 -1.67 22.87
N GLU A 61 -2.17 -0.40 22.53
CA GLU A 61 -1.97 0.67 23.51
C GLU A 61 -3.16 0.78 24.48
N ARG A 62 -4.40 0.75 23.98
CA ARG A 62 -5.62 0.84 24.80
C ARG A 62 -5.76 -0.35 25.75
N TYR A 63 -5.41 -1.56 25.32
CA TYR A 63 -5.42 -2.72 26.22
C TYR A 63 -4.38 -2.61 27.34
N TYR A 64 -3.17 -2.12 27.04
CA TYR A 64 -2.16 -1.86 28.08
C TYR A 64 -2.60 -0.76 29.04
N GLN A 65 -3.20 0.31 28.55
CA GLN A 65 -3.77 1.37 29.40
C GLN A 65 -4.89 0.81 30.29
N ASN A 66 -5.80 0.00 29.75
CA ASN A 66 -6.87 -0.63 30.53
C ASN A 66 -6.31 -1.52 31.63
N ARG A 67 -5.26 -2.28 31.34
CA ARG A 67 -4.56 -3.06 32.36
C ARG A 67 -3.97 -2.17 33.46
N MET A 68 -3.31 -1.06 33.11
CA MET A 68 -2.77 -0.12 34.10
C MET A 68 -3.88 0.52 34.94
N PHE A 69 -4.98 0.96 34.33
CA PHE A 69 -6.12 1.54 35.04
C PHE A 69 -6.80 0.51 35.93
N LEU A 70 -6.84 -0.76 35.52
CA LEU A 70 -7.37 -1.84 36.36
C LEU A 70 -6.47 -2.11 37.56
N GLU A 71 -5.15 -2.10 37.39
CA GLU A 71 -4.19 -2.18 38.50
C GLU A 71 -4.38 -1.00 39.49
N GLU A 72 -4.56 0.21 38.97
CA GLU A 72 -4.83 1.41 39.79
C GLU A 72 -6.19 1.34 40.50
N HIS A 73 -7.21 0.77 39.86
CA HIS A 73 -8.55 0.58 40.42
C HIS A 73 -8.52 -0.35 41.65
N LEU A 74 -7.67 -1.37 41.62
CA LEU A 74 -7.47 -2.27 42.76
C LEU A 74 -6.90 -1.54 43.98
N LEU A 75 -6.06 -0.53 43.79
CA LEU A 75 -5.40 0.23 44.86
C LEU A 75 -6.22 1.46 45.31
N SER A 76 -7.15 1.91 44.48
CA SER A 76 -7.92 3.14 44.65
C SER A 76 -9.13 3.03 45.58
N GLY A 77 -9.53 4.18 46.13
CA GLY A 77 -10.81 4.38 46.83
C GLY A 77 -11.97 4.69 45.85
N SER A 78 -13.20 4.75 46.38
CA SER A 78 -14.44 4.73 45.57
C SER A 78 -14.59 5.86 44.54
N GLU A 79 -14.15 7.09 44.87
CA GLU A 79 -14.23 8.22 43.92
C GLU A 79 -13.32 8.01 42.72
N GLU A 80 -12.08 7.58 42.95
CA GLU A 80 -11.09 7.37 41.89
C GLU A 80 -11.41 6.12 41.06
N GLN A 81 -11.96 5.07 41.70
CA GLN A 81 -12.45 3.88 40.99
C GLN A 81 -13.46 4.22 39.90
N THR A 82 -14.38 5.16 40.16
CA THR A 82 -15.38 5.57 39.17
C THR A 82 -14.74 6.23 37.94
N LYS A 83 -13.73 7.10 38.16
CA LYS A 83 -13.00 7.74 37.05
C LYS A 83 -12.20 6.74 36.23
N LEU A 84 -11.63 5.72 36.87
CA LEU A 84 -10.88 4.65 36.20
C LEU A 84 -11.81 3.74 35.39
N GLU A 85 -13.00 3.42 35.92
CA GLU A 85 -14.05 2.69 35.19
C GLU A 85 -14.45 3.42 33.91
N GLU A 86 -14.65 4.74 33.97
CA GLU A 86 -14.96 5.57 32.79
C GLU A 86 -13.84 5.54 31.75
N ARG A 87 -12.57 5.62 32.17
CA ARG A 87 -11.42 5.54 31.25
C ARG A 87 -11.33 4.19 30.56
N ILE A 88 -11.54 3.10 31.31
CA ILE A 88 -11.56 1.74 30.75
C ILE A 88 -12.68 1.62 29.71
N ALA A 89 -13.89 2.10 30.02
CA ALA A 89 -15.03 2.09 29.10
C ALA A 89 -14.76 2.91 27.82
N ASN A 90 -14.16 4.10 27.94
CA ASN A 90 -13.79 4.90 26.78
C ASN A 90 -12.78 4.18 25.88
N ASN A 91 -11.77 3.53 26.48
CA ASN A 91 -10.80 2.75 25.74
C ASN A 91 -11.45 1.56 25.01
N HIS A 92 -12.45 0.89 25.59
CA HIS A 92 -13.21 -0.15 24.89
C HIS A 92 -13.95 0.42 23.66
N GLN A 93 -14.60 1.58 23.79
CA GLN A 93 -15.28 2.23 22.66
C GLN A 93 -14.30 2.64 21.54
N GLU A 94 -13.10 3.11 21.91
CA GLU A 94 -12.06 3.40 20.93
C GLU A 94 -11.59 2.14 20.21
N VAL A 95 -11.37 1.04 20.95
CA VAL A 95 -11.03 -0.26 20.36
C VAL A 95 -12.13 -0.76 19.41
N ASP A 96 -13.40 -0.67 19.80
CA ASP A 96 -14.53 -1.07 18.94
C ASP A 96 -14.55 -0.26 17.64
N SER A 97 -14.25 1.04 17.73
CA SER A 97 -14.19 1.92 16.56
C SER A 97 -13.02 1.57 15.63
N LEU A 98 -11.84 1.29 16.19
CA LEU A 98 -10.67 0.84 15.45
C LEU A 98 -10.90 -0.52 14.80
N LEU A 99 -11.54 -1.44 15.52
CA LEU A 99 -11.89 -2.76 15.04
C LEU A 99 -12.90 -2.70 13.89
N ALA A 100 -13.95 -1.89 14.02
CA ALA A 100 -14.93 -1.69 12.97
C ALA A 100 -14.29 -1.10 11.70
N LYS A 101 -13.34 -0.16 11.86
CA LYS A 101 -12.56 0.37 10.74
C LYS A 101 -11.71 -0.72 10.09
N PHE A 102 -10.99 -1.52 10.88
CA PHE A 102 -10.16 -2.62 10.41
C PHE A 102 -10.98 -3.65 9.60
N GLU A 103 -12.20 -3.96 10.04
CA GLU A 103 -13.12 -4.88 9.36
C GLU A 103 -13.59 -4.41 7.97
N THR A 104 -13.49 -3.12 7.66
CA THR A 104 -13.84 -2.59 6.33
C THR A 104 -12.72 -2.74 5.29
N THR A 105 -11.52 -3.14 5.73
CA THR A 105 -10.35 -3.29 4.87
C THR A 105 -10.36 -4.63 4.14
N TYR A 106 -9.46 -4.79 3.16
CA TYR A 106 -9.27 -6.08 2.51
C TYR A 106 -8.51 -7.05 3.44
N LEU A 107 -9.25 -7.97 4.04
CA LEU A 107 -8.71 -9.05 4.86
C LEU A 107 -8.34 -10.26 3.99
N THR A 108 -7.13 -10.77 4.20
CA THR A 108 -6.72 -12.09 3.77
C THR A 108 -7.44 -13.18 4.57
N ASN A 109 -7.33 -14.43 4.11
CA ASN A 109 -7.90 -15.57 4.81
C ASN A 109 -7.33 -15.75 6.22
N GLN A 110 -6.01 -15.51 6.39
CA GLN A 110 -5.35 -15.64 7.68
C GLN A 110 -5.76 -14.50 8.62
N GLU A 111 -5.76 -13.24 8.15
CA GLU A 111 -6.23 -12.11 8.96
C GLU A 111 -7.68 -12.30 9.41
N SER A 112 -8.53 -12.88 8.57
CA SER A 112 -9.92 -13.20 8.94
C SER A 112 -10.00 -14.24 10.06
N ILE A 113 -9.06 -15.18 10.14
CA ILE A 113 -8.96 -16.17 11.22
C ILE A 113 -8.50 -15.49 12.49
N ASP A 114 -7.37 -14.80 12.43
CA ASP A 114 -6.73 -14.16 13.59
C ASP A 114 -7.65 -13.08 14.19
N LEU A 115 -8.39 -12.35 13.35
CA LEU A 115 -9.39 -11.38 13.80
C LEU A 115 -10.53 -12.02 14.60
N ARG A 116 -10.99 -13.21 14.22
CA ARG A 116 -12.02 -13.92 14.99
C ARG A 116 -11.48 -14.39 16.33
N GLU A 117 -10.24 -14.86 16.35
CA GLU A 117 -9.57 -15.28 17.59
C GLU A 117 -9.35 -14.09 18.52
N PHE A 118 -8.87 -12.97 17.98
CA PHE A 118 -8.76 -11.70 18.68
C PHE A 118 -10.09 -11.24 19.28
N LYS A 119 -11.18 -11.24 18.50
CA LYS A 119 -12.52 -10.84 19.01
C LYS A 119 -12.99 -11.72 20.16
N LYS A 120 -12.75 -13.03 20.07
CA LYS A 120 -13.07 -13.98 21.15
C LYS A 120 -12.21 -13.70 22.40
N ALA A 121 -10.92 -13.48 22.23
CA ALA A 121 -10.01 -13.16 23.33
C ALA A 121 -10.36 -11.81 23.99
N SER A 122 -10.72 -10.80 23.19
CA SER A 122 -11.18 -9.48 23.65
C SER A 122 -12.42 -9.58 24.52
N SER A 123 -13.46 -10.29 24.03
CA SER A 123 -14.69 -10.50 24.79
C SER A 123 -14.43 -11.23 26.11
N ASN A 124 -13.57 -12.25 26.11
CA ASN A 124 -13.20 -12.97 27.34
C ASN A 124 -12.40 -12.08 28.31
N LEU A 125 -11.50 -11.23 27.82
CA LEU A 125 -10.78 -10.28 28.65
C LEU A 125 -11.73 -9.26 29.28
N GLU A 126 -12.67 -8.70 28.52
CA GLU A 126 -13.66 -7.74 29.01
C GLU A 126 -14.54 -8.34 30.11
N GLU A 127 -15.02 -9.58 29.92
CA GLU A 127 -15.79 -10.31 30.95
C GLU A 127 -15.00 -10.45 32.26
N VAL A 128 -13.72 -10.83 32.16
CA VAL A 128 -12.84 -10.96 33.33
C VAL A 128 -12.55 -9.60 33.96
N GLN A 129 -12.38 -8.54 33.18
CA GLN A 129 -12.18 -7.17 33.69
C GLN A 129 -13.41 -6.69 34.46
N LEU A 130 -14.62 -6.94 33.97
CA LEU A 130 -15.86 -6.61 34.66
C LEU A 130 -16.00 -7.36 35.99
N GLU A 131 -15.62 -8.65 36.05
CA GLU A 131 -15.61 -9.42 37.29
C GLU A 131 -14.63 -8.83 38.32
N ILE A 132 -13.42 -8.45 37.88
CA ILE A 132 -12.40 -7.82 38.73
C ILE A 132 -12.89 -6.46 39.27
N ILE A 133 -13.45 -5.61 38.40
CA ILE A 133 -13.99 -4.30 38.76
C ILE A 133 -15.09 -4.46 39.80
N SER A 134 -16.02 -5.41 39.59
CA SER A 134 -17.14 -5.66 40.50
C SER A 134 -16.65 -6.07 41.90
N LEU A 135 -15.72 -7.02 41.99
CA LEU A 135 -15.12 -7.43 43.27
C LEU A 135 -14.41 -6.27 43.96
N SER A 136 -13.63 -5.49 43.21
CA SER A 136 -12.87 -4.35 43.73
C SER A 136 -13.78 -3.23 44.24
N LYS A 137 -14.90 -2.97 43.55
CA LYS A 137 -15.92 -1.97 43.91
C LYS A 137 -16.72 -2.37 45.15
N ASN A 138 -16.98 -3.67 45.31
CA ASN A 138 -17.65 -4.22 46.50
C ASN A 138 -16.73 -4.31 47.73
N GLY A 139 -15.47 -3.86 47.62
CA GLY A 139 -14.50 -3.84 48.72
C GLY A 139 -13.72 -5.15 48.91
N ASP A 140 -14.00 -6.19 48.11
CA ASP A 140 -13.25 -7.45 48.13
C ASP A 140 -11.95 -7.34 47.31
N LYS A 141 -11.05 -6.48 47.80
CA LYS A 141 -9.77 -6.18 47.14
C LYS A 141 -8.86 -7.41 47.02
N ALA A 142 -8.95 -8.34 47.97
CA ALA A 142 -8.15 -9.57 47.96
C ALA A 142 -8.61 -10.51 46.83
N ALA A 143 -9.93 -10.76 46.70
CA ALA A 143 -10.44 -11.57 45.60
C ALA A 143 -10.20 -10.90 44.24
N ALA A 144 -10.43 -9.59 44.14
CA ALA A 144 -10.17 -8.83 42.91
C ALA A 144 -8.70 -8.93 42.47
N THR A 145 -7.77 -8.76 43.40
CA THR A 145 -6.32 -8.88 43.14
C THR A 145 -5.93 -10.31 42.75
N GLY A 146 -6.51 -11.32 43.40
CA GLY A 146 -6.28 -12.72 43.06
C GLY A 146 -6.75 -13.06 41.66
N LEU A 147 -7.95 -12.59 41.29
CA LEU A 147 -8.53 -12.78 39.96
C LEU A 147 -7.72 -12.05 38.88
N PHE A 148 -7.30 -10.81 39.14
CA PHE A 148 -6.43 -10.03 38.27
C PHE A 148 -5.12 -10.76 37.96
N LYS A 149 -4.41 -11.26 38.99
CA LYS A 149 -3.13 -11.95 38.82
C LYS A 149 -3.24 -13.33 38.16
N THR A 150 -4.43 -13.93 38.16
CA THR A 150 -4.66 -15.26 37.60
C THR A 150 -5.40 -15.16 36.26
N LYS A 151 -6.73 -15.10 36.28
CA LYS A 151 -7.54 -15.04 35.06
C LYS A 151 -7.30 -13.77 34.25
N GLY A 152 -7.13 -12.62 34.91
CA GLY A 152 -6.90 -11.34 34.22
C GLY A 152 -5.63 -11.33 33.40
N LEU A 153 -4.50 -11.73 34.02
CA LEU A 153 -3.22 -11.82 33.34
C LEU A 153 -3.25 -12.84 32.19
N LYS A 154 -3.89 -14.00 32.41
CA LYS A 154 -4.03 -15.02 31.36
C LYS A 154 -4.87 -14.52 30.19
N ALA A 155 -6.04 -13.96 30.45
CA ALA A 155 -6.92 -13.43 29.40
C ALA A 155 -6.23 -12.30 28.60
N PHE A 156 -5.40 -11.50 29.26
CA PHE A 156 -4.58 -10.49 28.60
C PHE A 156 -3.52 -11.12 27.70
N GLN A 157 -2.83 -12.17 28.15
CA GLN A 157 -1.86 -12.90 27.31
C GLN A 157 -2.54 -13.57 26.11
N ASP A 158 -3.68 -14.23 26.33
CA ASP A 158 -4.46 -14.89 25.28
C ASP A 158 -4.97 -13.89 24.21
N LEU A 159 -5.08 -12.59 24.53
CA LEU A 159 -5.39 -11.51 23.59
C LEU A 159 -4.18 -11.07 22.76
N LEU A 160 -2.98 -11.07 23.34
CA LEU A 160 -1.79 -10.54 22.68
C LEU A 160 -1.37 -11.37 21.47
N ASP A 161 -1.51 -12.71 21.55
CA ASP A 161 -1.09 -13.62 20.49
C ASP A 161 -1.80 -13.33 19.14
N PRO A 162 -3.14 -13.37 19.03
CA PRO A 162 -3.81 -13.09 17.76
C PRO A 162 -3.64 -11.63 17.29
N LEU A 163 -3.47 -10.68 18.22
CA LEU A 163 -3.20 -9.28 17.87
C LEU A 163 -1.78 -9.10 17.31
N HIS A 164 -0.81 -9.87 17.79
CA HIS A 164 0.55 -9.91 17.27
C HIS A 164 0.58 -10.54 15.87
N ASP A 165 -0.13 -11.65 15.66
CA ASP A 165 -0.22 -12.32 14.37
C ASP A 165 -0.84 -11.41 13.31
N LEU A 166 -1.91 -10.67 13.65
CA LEU A 166 -2.50 -9.64 12.79
C LEU A 166 -1.48 -8.57 12.38
N SER A 167 -0.61 -8.15 13.31
CA SER A 167 0.44 -7.15 13.06
C SER A 167 1.53 -7.67 12.12
N LEU A 168 2.01 -8.90 12.35
CA LEU A 168 3.03 -9.54 11.49
C LEU A 168 2.54 -9.71 10.05
N LEU A 169 1.26 -10.04 9.86
CA LEU A 169 0.67 -10.16 8.54
C LEU A 169 0.65 -8.82 7.78
N GLN A 170 0.47 -7.68 8.47
CA GLN A 170 0.56 -6.36 7.81
C GLN A 170 1.96 -6.13 7.23
N GLU A 171 3.01 -6.51 7.96
CA GLU A 171 4.39 -6.39 7.50
C GLU A 171 4.64 -7.29 6.28
N GLN A 172 4.25 -8.56 6.37
CA GLN A 172 4.48 -9.53 5.30
C GLN A 172 3.76 -9.13 4.00
N VAL A 173 2.45 -8.84 4.08
CA VAL A 173 1.66 -8.47 2.90
C VAL A 173 2.09 -7.11 2.35
N GLY A 174 2.43 -6.16 3.23
CA GLY A 174 3.01 -4.87 2.84
C GLY A 174 4.32 -5.02 2.06
N HIS A 175 5.21 -5.90 2.51
CA HIS A 175 6.46 -6.20 1.82
C HIS A 175 6.23 -6.82 0.44
N GLU A 176 5.30 -7.77 0.32
CA GLU A 176 4.95 -8.41 -0.95
C GLU A 176 4.39 -7.39 -1.96
N LEU A 177 3.50 -6.50 -1.52
CA LEU A 177 2.95 -5.42 -2.33
C LEU A 177 4.05 -4.47 -2.80
N TYR A 178 4.94 -4.04 -1.91
CA TYR A 178 6.09 -3.18 -2.23
C TYR A 178 7.03 -3.84 -3.25
N ALA A 179 7.45 -5.08 -2.99
CA ALA A 179 8.34 -5.83 -3.89
C ALA A 179 7.69 -6.07 -5.27
N SER A 180 6.37 -6.20 -5.33
CA SER A 180 5.64 -6.29 -6.60
C SER A 180 5.65 -4.96 -7.38
N ALA A 181 5.47 -3.83 -6.69
CA ALA A 181 5.50 -2.50 -7.27
C ALA A 181 6.92 -2.15 -7.77
N GLU A 182 7.94 -2.48 -7.00
CA GLU A 182 9.34 -2.27 -7.37
C GLU A 182 9.73 -3.05 -8.64
N ARG A 183 9.35 -4.34 -8.72
CA ARG A 183 9.60 -5.16 -9.92
C ARG A 183 8.94 -4.54 -11.15
N ARG A 184 7.70 -4.07 -11.04
CA ARG A 184 6.98 -3.38 -12.13
C ARG A 184 7.66 -2.07 -12.53
N LEU A 185 8.08 -1.25 -11.55
CA LEU A 185 8.84 -0.02 -11.80
C LEU A 185 10.12 -0.29 -12.58
N ASN A 186 10.88 -1.32 -12.20
CA ASN A 186 12.12 -1.68 -12.88
C ASN A 186 11.87 -2.14 -14.32
N SER A 187 10.81 -2.93 -14.58
CA SER A 187 10.42 -3.27 -15.94
C SER A 187 10.05 -2.04 -16.78
N LEU A 188 9.34 -1.06 -16.20
CA LEU A 188 9.00 0.19 -16.90
C LEU A 188 10.21 1.07 -17.19
N LYS A 189 11.21 1.12 -16.29
CA LYS A 189 12.46 1.85 -16.55
C LYS A 189 13.18 1.30 -17.78
N VAL A 190 13.31 -0.03 -17.87
CA VAL A 190 13.93 -0.70 -19.03
C VAL A 190 13.17 -0.37 -20.31
N LEU A 191 11.84 -0.49 -20.28
CA LEU A 191 11.00 -0.14 -21.44
C LEU A 191 11.15 1.34 -21.83
N SER A 192 11.18 2.25 -20.86
CA SER A 192 11.35 3.68 -21.10
C SER A 192 12.69 3.98 -21.79
N TYR A 193 13.80 3.37 -21.34
CA TYR A 193 15.09 3.52 -22.01
C TYR A 193 15.10 3.00 -23.45
N LEU A 194 14.41 1.88 -23.72
CA LEU A 194 14.24 1.39 -25.09
C LEU A 194 13.45 2.37 -25.97
N VAL A 195 12.36 2.96 -25.44
CA VAL A 195 11.56 3.96 -26.16
C VAL A 195 12.37 5.22 -26.45
N ILE A 196 13.14 5.71 -25.49
CA ILE A 196 14.03 6.87 -25.68
C ILE A 196 15.06 6.57 -26.77
N GLY A 197 15.73 5.41 -26.70
CA GLY A 197 16.69 4.99 -27.73
C GLY A 197 16.06 4.93 -29.12
N LEU A 198 14.85 4.37 -29.22
CA LEU A 198 14.10 4.27 -30.47
C LEU A 198 13.69 5.64 -31.03
N ALA A 199 13.30 6.58 -30.15
CA ALA A 199 12.99 7.96 -30.50
C ALA A 199 14.21 8.71 -31.05
N ILE A 200 15.39 8.50 -30.47
CA ILE A 200 16.65 9.08 -30.95
C ILE A 200 16.98 8.54 -32.35
N VAL A 201 16.87 7.23 -32.57
CA VAL A 201 17.08 6.62 -33.90
C VAL A 201 16.11 7.21 -34.93
N LEU A 202 14.84 7.36 -34.57
CA LEU A 202 13.83 8.01 -35.40
C LEU A 202 14.22 9.45 -35.77
N ALA A 203 14.63 10.25 -34.78
CA ALA A 203 15.03 11.63 -35.00
C ALA A 203 16.22 11.74 -35.98
N LEU A 204 17.21 10.85 -35.85
CA LEU A 204 18.35 10.76 -36.76
C LEU A 204 17.94 10.35 -38.19
N LEU A 205 17.06 9.36 -38.32
CA LEU A 205 16.55 8.92 -39.63
C LEU A 205 15.76 10.03 -40.34
N VAL A 206 14.89 10.74 -39.62
CA VAL A 206 14.16 11.88 -40.17
C VAL A 206 15.12 13.01 -40.56
N GLY A 207 16.09 13.33 -39.69
CA GLY A 207 17.07 14.38 -39.95
C GLY A 207 17.91 14.12 -41.22
N THR A 208 18.38 12.89 -41.40
CA THR A 208 19.15 12.51 -42.60
C THR A 208 18.31 12.54 -43.89
N LEU A 209 17.03 12.16 -43.82
CA LEU A 209 16.10 12.24 -44.96
C LEU A 209 15.82 13.68 -45.39
N LEU A 210 15.66 14.59 -44.41
CA LEU A 210 15.44 16.00 -44.67
C LEU A 210 16.67 16.65 -45.32
N GLN A 211 17.88 16.26 -44.91
CA GLN A 211 19.12 16.77 -45.53
C GLN A 211 19.31 16.26 -46.97
N THR A 212 19.04 14.98 -47.24
CA THR A 212 19.14 14.41 -48.59
C THR A 212 18.11 15.01 -49.55
N SER A 213 16.87 15.23 -49.11
CA SER A 213 15.85 15.88 -49.93
C SER A 213 16.16 17.34 -50.28
N ARG A 214 16.80 18.10 -49.38
CA ARG A 214 17.27 19.47 -49.65
C ARG A 214 18.37 19.50 -50.73
N LYS A 215 19.34 18.57 -50.66
CA LYS A 215 20.42 18.48 -51.67
C LYS A 215 19.90 18.21 -53.08
N LEU A 216 18.81 17.46 -53.24
CA LEU A 216 18.18 17.16 -54.53
C LEU A 216 17.41 18.35 -55.13
N LYS A 217 16.87 19.26 -54.30
CA LYS A 217 16.22 20.50 -54.76
C LYS A 217 17.20 21.61 -55.16
N GLY A 218 18.43 21.56 -54.65
CA GLY A 218 19.48 22.55 -54.96
C GLY A 218 20.16 22.36 -56.32
N THR A 219 19.87 21.26 -57.03
CA THR A 219 20.37 20.98 -58.39
C THR A 219 19.25 21.18 -59.42
N GLU A 220 18.66 22.37 -59.50
CA GLU A 220 18.03 22.79 -60.75
C GLU A 220 19.14 23.20 -61.72
N THR A 221 19.25 22.45 -62.81
CA THR A 221 20.18 22.68 -63.92
C THR A 221 20.07 24.12 -64.43
N GLN A 222 21.11 24.93 -64.22
CA GLN A 222 21.35 26.15 -64.98
C GLN A 222 21.32 25.78 -66.48
N ARG A 223 20.27 26.21 -67.19
CA ARG A 223 20.25 26.15 -68.65
C ARG A 223 21.25 27.19 -69.15
N PHE A 224 22.44 26.75 -69.53
CA PHE A 224 23.37 27.59 -70.27
C PHE A 224 22.78 27.85 -71.66
N HIS A 225 22.30 29.07 -71.88
CA HIS A 225 22.05 29.58 -73.23
C HIS A 225 23.39 29.98 -73.82
N LEU A 226 23.91 29.17 -74.74
CA LEU A 226 25.04 29.54 -75.59
C LEU A 226 24.48 30.31 -76.78
N ASN A 227 24.79 31.60 -76.85
CA ASN A 227 24.73 32.42 -78.07
C ASN A 227 26.16 32.63 -78.58
#